data_AF-A0A8C6TC25-F1
#
_entry.id   AF-A0A8C6TC25-F1
#
_cell.length_a   1.000
_cell.length_b   1.000
_cell.length_c   1.000
_cell.angle_alpha   90.00
_cell.angle_beta   90.00
_cell.angle_gamma   90.00
#
_symmetry.space_group_name_H-M   'P 1'
#
loop_
_entity.id
_entity.type
_entity.pdbx_description
1 polymer ?
#
loop_
_entity_poly.entity_id
_entity_poly.type
_entity_poly.pdbx_seq_one_letter_code
_entity_poly.pdbx_strand_id
1 'polypeptide(L)'
;MLQGRSEVLIWIKMKIDTSLSMPQLPEALSHAGLHFTVATEEDFDDIMAMSQGIYGGLDYLPTRYSSWLQETNRIVILARKHGKVIALESVVVIDGGETVLVEGLRVAPQERGKGVAGVLLRFCSELVKSRFPEVKVTRLTRDDQLGPKDYQKYRIITKQGILLVRFRAEELKQRLSELGVGEVHSSVIDSSQEAAPLRLDDTTIQRLYLSTDLMHPVLPNATIIQDWQPFKLLSSNMAILLKKDIDWMVDDLANPCVASLCTFPFRVPVGDDWFYLNIDMFGKEESLVRQQFLGHLQKHTSTLKGHVMCQMFLEPQLWETMADFCQHTLGVELVKEYTEQCVVEADMV
;
A
#
# COMPACT_ATOMS: atom_id res chain seq x y z
N MET A 1 64.33 -10.11 7.96
CA MET A 1 64.09 -10.09 6.50
C MET A 1 62.58 -10.14 6.33
N LEU A 2 61.98 -9.06 5.78
CA LEU A 2 60.57 -8.88 5.35
C LEU A 2 59.53 -8.82 6.50
N GLN A 3 59.00 -7.63 6.87
CA GLN A 3 57.90 -6.84 6.24
C GLN A 3 56.57 -7.59 6.24
N GLY A 4 55.39 -7.08 6.59
CA GLY A 4 54.72 -5.78 6.80
C GLY A 4 53.21 -6.18 6.91
N ARG A 5 52.24 -5.49 7.49
CA ARG A 5 51.81 -4.09 7.52
C ARG A 5 50.79 -4.00 8.66
N SER A 6 50.92 -3.00 9.52
CA SER A 6 49.87 -2.60 10.46
C SER A 6 48.93 -1.61 9.76
N GLU A 7 47.72 -2.03 9.40
CA GLU A 7 46.68 -1.11 8.94
C GLU A 7 45.96 -0.51 10.16
N VAL A 8 46.02 0.82 10.21
CA VAL A 8 45.38 1.69 11.20
C VAL A 8 43.88 1.71 10.90
N LEU A 9 43.07 1.18 11.82
CA LEU A 9 41.61 1.37 11.83
C LEU A 9 41.29 2.83 12.14
N ILE A 10 41.01 3.62 11.09
CA ILE A 10 40.46 4.97 11.22
C ILE A 10 38.95 4.84 11.47
N TRP A 11 38.53 4.98 12.72
CA TRP A 11 37.13 5.19 13.08
C TRP A 11 36.73 6.61 12.68
N ILE A 12 36.10 6.77 11.51
CA ILE A 12 35.38 8.00 11.19
C ILE A 12 34.08 8.00 12.00
N LYS A 13 34.10 8.71 13.11
CA LYS A 13 32.92 9.04 13.91
C LYS A 13 32.12 10.08 13.11
N MET A 14 31.14 9.64 12.32
CA MET A 14 30.14 10.54 11.74
C MET A 14 29.41 11.23 12.90
N LYS A 15 29.66 12.53 13.08
CA LYS A 15 28.81 13.40 13.88
C LYS A 15 27.47 13.46 13.17
N ILE A 16 26.45 12.87 13.77
CA ILE A 16 25.07 13.15 13.42
C ILE A 16 24.82 14.58 13.89
N ASP A 17 24.71 15.49 12.93
CA ASP A 17 24.28 16.86 13.18
C ASP A 17 22.78 16.82 13.43
N THR A 18 22.37 16.90 14.70
CA THR A 18 20.97 16.87 15.14
C THR A 18 20.25 18.21 14.95
N SER A 19 20.74 19.06 14.04
CA SER A 19 20.12 20.34 13.70
C SER A 19 19.47 20.30 12.31
N LEU A 20 18.44 19.47 12.15
CA LEU A 20 17.55 19.59 10.99
C LEU A 20 16.71 20.86 11.16
N SER A 21 17.24 22.00 10.69
CA SER A 21 16.44 23.19 10.42
C SER A 21 15.27 22.78 9.52
N MET A 22 14.04 23.15 9.89
CA MET A 22 12.87 22.99 9.02
C MET A 22 13.23 23.52 7.61
N PRO A 23 13.15 22.69 6.55
CA PRO A 23 13.49 23.15 5.21
C PRO A 23 12.59 24.32 4.84
N GLN A 24 13.18 25.38 4.29
CA GLN A 24 12.41 26.47 3.70
C GLN A 24 11.57 25.88 2.56
N LEU A 25 10.24 25.97 2.69
CA LEU A 25 9.33 25.68 1.59
C LEU A 25 9.72 26.59 0.42
N PRO A 26 9.60 26.12 -0.84
CA PRO A 26 9.74 26.99 -2.01
C PRO A 26 8.92 28.27 -1.76
N GLU A 27 9.48 29.45 -2.09
CA GLU A 27 8.72 30.70 -2.07
C GLU A 27 7.49 30.47 -2.94
N ALA A 28 6.36 30.22 -2.27
CA ALA A 28 5.18 29.75 -2.96
C ALA A 28 4.81 30.83 -3.97
N LEU A 29 4.77 30.43 -5.24
CA LEU A 29 3.90 31.08 -6.21
C LEU A 29 2.52 31.13 -5.55
N SER A 30 2.13 32.30 -5.03
CA SER A 30 0.83 32.58 -4.42
C SER A 30 -0.25 32.58 -5.51
N HIS A 31 -0.28 31.53 -6.31
CA HIS A 31 -1.24 31.36 -7.37
C HIS A 31 -2.58 30.99 -6.69
N ALA A 32 -3.55 31.88 -6.84
CA ALA A 32 -4.93 31.76 -6.35
C ALA A 32 -5.16 31.90 -4.83
N GLY A 33 -4.26 32.55 -4.09
CA GLY A 33 -4.49 32.85 -2.66
C GLY A 33 -4.42 31.63 -1.73
N LEU A 34 -3.67 30.61 -2.17
CA LEU A 34 -3.37 29.41 -1.39
C LEU A 34 -2.04 29.58 -0.65
N HIS A 35 -1.98 29.07 0.58
CA HIS A 35 -0.77 28.98 1.38
C HIS A 35 -0.46 27.51 1.65
N PHE A 36 0.79 27.09 1.51
CA PHE A 36 1.18 25.69 1.70
C PHE A 36 1.96 25.52 3.00
N THR A 37 1.68 24.46 3.77
CA THR A 37 2.39 24.11 5.00
C THR A 37 2.69 22.62 5.04
N VAL A 38 3.78 22.24 5.73
CA VAL A 38 3.97 20.84 6.16
C VAL A 38 2.96 20.55 7.26
N ALA A 39 2.32 19.39 7.18
CA ALA A 39 1.32 18.97 8.16
C ALA A 39 1.98 18.57 9.49
N THR A 40 1.26 18.78 10.58
CA THR A 40 1.67 18.47 11.95
C THR A 40 0.56 17.73 12.69
N GLU A 41 0.86 17.17 13.87
CA GLU A 41 -0.17 16.50 14.68
C GLU A 41 -1.36 17.42 15.02
N GLU A 42 -1.13 18.73 15.15
CA GLU A 42 -2.17 19.73 15.42
C GLU A 42 -3.20 19.87 14.28
N ASP A 43 -2.84 19.43 13.07
CA ASP A 43 -3.70 19.54 11.89
C ASP A 43 -4.69 18.39 11.75
N PHE A 44 -4.60 17.37 12.62
CA PHE A 44 -5.40 16.15 12.51
C PHE A 44 -6.90 16.42 12.38
N ASP A 45 -7.46 17.21 13.29
CA ASP A 45 -8.91 17.47 13.32
C ASP A 45 -9.39 18.22 12.07
N ASP A 46 -8.62 19.20 11.60
CA ASP A 46 -8.92 19.96 10.37
C ASP A 46 -8.90 19.05 9.13
N ILE A 47 -7.92 18.15 9.05
CA ILE A 47 -7.79 17.18 7.96
C ILE A 47 -8.96 16.18 7.99
N MET A 48 -9.32 15.66 9.17
CA MET A 48 -10.43 14.71 9.31
C MET A 48 -11.77 15.37 8.98
N ALA A 49 -11.98 16.63 9.39
CA ALA A 49 -13.18 17.39 9.04
C ALA A 49 -13.32 17.57 7.52
N MET A 50 -12.22 17.85 6.81
CA MET A 50 -12.20 17.93 5.34
C MET A 50 -12.52 16.59 4.66
N SER A 51 -12.19 15.48 5.34
CA SER A 51 -12.24 14.12 4.81
C SER A 51 -13.54 13.38 5.11
N GLN A 52 -14.50 14.03 5.76
CA GLN A 52 -15.74 13.39 6.18
C GLN A 52 -16.46 12.70 5.01
N GLY A 53 -16.76 11.41 5.19
CA GLY A 53 -17.46 10.59 4.19
C GLY A 53 -16.62 10.16 2.98
N ILE A 54 -15.31 10.41 2.99
CA ILE A 54 -14.42 9.92 1.92
C ILE A 54 -14.47 8.39 1.84
N TYR A 55 -14.42 7.86 0.62
CA TYR A 55 -14.51 6.42 0.33
C TYR A 55 -15.72 5.71 0.95
N GLY A 56 -16.83 6.42 1.18
CA GLY A 56 -18.03 5.83 1.80
C GLY A 56 -17.84 5.49 3.27
N GLY A 57 -16.92 6.17 3.97
CA GLY A 57 -16.62 5.94 5.39
C GLY A 57 -15.50 4.93 5.64
N LEU A 58 -14.84 4.44 4.59
CA LEU A 58 -13.73 3.48 4.66
C LEU A 58 -12.36 4.18 4.74
N ASP A 59 -12.33 5.36 5.35
CA ASP A 59 -11.12 6.19 5.37
C ASP A 59 -10.01 5.55 6.20
N TYR A 60 -8.85 5.33 5.58
CA TYR A 60 -7.65 4.79 6.22
C TYR A 60 -6.80 5.86 6.91
N LEU A 61 -6.90 7.13 6.51
CA LEU A 61 -5.99 8.17 6.97
C LEU A 61 -6.03 8.40 8.49
N PRO A 62 -7.19 8.35 9.19
CA PRO A 62 -7.21 8.47 10.64
C PRO A 62 -6.24 7.49 11.34
N THR A 63 -6.12 6.28 10.82
CA THR A 63 -5.24 5.23 11.37
C THR A 63 -3.78 5.37 10.92
N ARG A 64 -3.52 6.00 9.77
CA ARG A 64 -2.17 6.11 9.18
C ARG A 64 -1.49 7.44 9.46
N TYR A 65 -2.23 8.49 9.82
CA TYR A 65 -1.69 9.86 9.85
C TYR A 65 -0.49 10.02 10.78
N SER A 66 -0.59 9.52 12.02
CA SER A 66 0.52 9.62 12.97
C SER A 66 1.77 8.89 12.48
N SER A 67 1.64 7.70 11.87
CA SER A 67 2.80 6.99 11.33
C SER A 67 3.42 7.71 10.14
N TRP A 68 2.59 8.33 9.28
CA TRP A 68 3.08 9.12 8.16
C TRP A 68 3.96 10.29 8.61
N LEU A 69 3.63 10.97 9.72
CA LEU A 69 4.44 12.07 10.23
C LEU A 69 5.81 11.63 10.78
N GLN A 70 5.99 10.33 11.07
CA GLN A 70 7.25 9.76 11.56
C GLN A 70 8.13 9.17 10.43
N GLU A 71 7.61 9.07 9.21
CA GLU A 71 8.36 8.55 8.06
C GLU A 71 9.34 9.60 7.52
N THR A 72 10.64 9.35 7.67
CA THR A 72 11.70 10.32 7.29
C THR A 72 11.75 10.65 5.80
N ASN A 73 11.26 9.77 4.96
CA ASN A 73 11.18 9.93 3.50
C ASN A 73 9.82 10.46 3.03
N ARG A 74 8.89 10.74 3.94
CA ARG A 74 7.56 11.28 3.65
C ARG A 74 7.46 12.76 4.02
N ILE A 75 6.67 13.49 3.24
CA ILE A 75 6.24 14.84 3.55
C ILE A 75 4.74 14.93 3.26
N VAL A 76 3.96 15.34 4.26
CA VAL A 76 2.54 15.63 4.08
C VAL A 76 2.36 17.13 3.94
N ILE A 77 1.76 17.57 2.84
CA ILE A 77 1.57 18.99 2.51
C ILE A 77 0.09 19.34 2.59
N LEU A 78 -0.20 20.45 3.24
CA LEU A 78 -1.53 21.04 3.34
C LEU A 78 -1.61 22.30 2.48
N ALA A 79 -2.71 22.46 1.75
CA ALA A 79 -3.10 23.74 1.19
C ALA A 79 -4.09 24.43 2.12
N ARG A 80 -3.84 25.69 2.42
CA ARG A 80 -4.68 26.54 3.27
C ARG A 80 -5.23 27.72 2.50
N LYS A 81 -6.44 28.13 2.86
CA LYS A 81 -7.10 29.33 2.34
C LYS A 81 -7.82 30.03 3.48
N HIS A 82 -7.49 31.30 3.71
CA HIS A 82 -7.95 32.06 4.88
C HIS A 82 -7.71 31.32 6.22
N GLY A 83 -6.51 30.74 6.38
CA GLY A 83 -6.10 30.00 7.58
C GLY A 83 -6.61 28.55 7.68
N LYS A 84 -7.67 28.18 6.95
CA LYS A 84 -8.27 26.84 7.01
C LYS A 84 -7.59 25.85 6.08
N VAL A 85 -7.42 24.60 6.52
CA VAL A 85 -7.00 23.49 5.65
C VAL A 85 -8.09 23.21 4.62
N ILE A 86 -7.73 23.17 3.34
CA ILE A 86 -8.67 22.90 2.24
C ILE A 86 -8.21 21.82 1.28
N ALA A 87 -6.95 21.38 1.36
CA ALA A 87 -6.45 20.22 0.64
C ALA A 87 -5.24 19.59 1.35
N LEU A 88 -5.00 18.32 1.07
CA LEU A 88 -3.87 17.53 1.56
C LEU A 88 -3.30 16.70 0.42
N GLU A 89 -1.98 16.53 0.38
CA GLU A 89 -1.27 15.55 -0.44
C GLU A 89 -0.10 15.00 0.37
N SER A 90 0.14 13.69 0.30
CA SER A 90 1.36 13.10 0.84
C SER A 90 2.30 12.72 -0.29
N VAL A 91 3.58 13.02 -0.11
CA VAL A 91 4.65 12.59 -1.02
C VAL A 91 5.65 11.74 -0.23
N VAL A 92 6.05 10.60 -0.78
CA VAL A 92 7.04 9.71 -0.16
C VAL A 92 8.10 9.28 -1.17
N VAL A 93 9.36 9.53 -0.85
CA VAL A 93 10.49 9.17 -1.73
C VAL A 93 10.87 7.72 -1.50
N ILE A 94 10.86 6.94 -2.59
CA ILE A 94 11.09 5.50 -2.62
C ILE A 94 12.08 5.13 -3.73
N ASP A 95 12.27 3.83 -3.98
CA ASP A 95 13.14 3.29 -5.04
C ASP A 95 14.58 3.83 -4.97
N GLY A 96 15.12 3.94 -3.76
CA GLY A 96 16.49 4.45 -3.55
C GLY A 96 16.66 5.95 -3.86
N GLY A 97 15.57 6.72 -3.88
CA GLY A 97 15.60 8.16 -4.14
C GLY A 97 15.15 8.56 -5.54
N GLU A 98 14.86 7.61 -6.42
CA GLU A 98 14.56 7.90 -7.83
C GLU A 98 13.07 8.12 -8.12
N THR A 99 12.18 7.72 -7.20
CA THR A 99 10.73 7.79 -7.39
C THR A 99 10.10 8.53 -6.22
N VAL A 100 9.16 9.43 -6.51
CA VAL A 100 8.21 9.93 -5.52
C VAL A 100 6.87 9.25 -5.70
N LEU A 101 6.39 8.56 -4.68
CA LEU A 101 5.02 8.06 -4.59
C LEU A 101 4.14 9.17 -4.01
N VAL A 102 3.02 9.46 -4.66
CA VAL A 102 2.03 10.42 -4.18
C VAL A 102 0.77 9.69 -3.74
N GLU A 103 0.23 10.05 -2.58
CA GLU A 103 -0.94 9.40 -2.00
C GLU A 103 -1.72 10.30 -1.04
N GLY A 104 -3.00 9.97 -0.85
CA GLY A 104 -3.85 10.67 0.10
C GLY A 104 -4.36 12.03 -0.39
N LEU A 105 -4.29 12.33 -1.69
CA LEU A 105 -4.85 13.55 -2.28
C LEU A 105 -6.30 13.78 -1.82
N ARG A 106 -6.52 14.92 -1.15
CA ARG A 106 -7.84 15.34 -0.68
C ARG A 106 -8.06 16.81 -1.01
N VAL A 107 -9.29 17.16 -1.37
CA VAL A 107 -9.74 18.54 -1.50
C VAL A 107 -11.10 18.66 -0.83
N ALA A 108 -11.24 19.70 0.00
CA ALA A 108 -12.48 20.03 0.68
C ALA A 108 -13.64 20.11 -0.33
N PRO A 109 -14.82 19.53 -0.03
CA PRO A 109 -15.94 19.45 -0.99
C PRO A 109 -16.25 20.77 -1.69
N GLN A 110 -16.27 21.86 -0.92
CA GLN A 110 -16.56 23.22 -1.39
C GLN A 110 -15.46 23.83 -2.27
N GLU A 111 -14.26 23.25 -2.34
CA GLU A 111 -13.14 23.72 -3.16
C GLU A 111 -12.85 22.78 -4.36
N ARG A 112 -13.60 21.68 -4.50
CA ARG A 112 -13.50 20.77 -5.66
C ARG A 112 -13.96 21.47 -6.95
N GLY A 113 -13.37 21.06 -8.08
CA GLY A 113 -13.66 21.66 -9.39
C GLY A 113 -13.01 23.03 -9.64
N LYS A 114 -12.30 23.60 -8.66
CA LYS A 114 -11.65 24.92 -8.77
C LYS A 114 -10.15 24.88 -9.05
N GLY A 115 -9.61 23.70 -9.39
CA GLY A 115 -8.20 23.50 -9.72
C GLY A 115 -7.24 23.38 -8.54
N VAL A 116 -7.72 23.37 -7.29
CA VAL A 116 -6.87 23.30 -6.07
C VAL A 116 -5.91 22.10 -6.10
N ALA A 117 -6.41 20.90 -6.42
CA ALA A 117 -5.57 19.70 -6.53
C ALA A 117 -4.40 19.89 -7.52
N GLY A 118 -4.66 20.52 -8.67
CA GLY A 118 -3.64 20.77 -9.68
C GLY A 118 -2.56 21.75 -9.21
N VAL A 119 -2.94 22.77 -8.42
CA VAL A 119 -1.97 23.70 -7.83
C VAL A 119 -1.14 22.99 -6.74
N LEU A 120 -1.79 22.24 -5.85
CA LEU A 120 -1.12 21.48 -4.80
C LEU A 120 -0.13 20.46 -5.35
N LEU A 121 -0.53 19.67 -6.35
CA LEU A 121 0.35 18.69 -6.99
C LEU A 121 1.57 19.34 -7.66
N ARG A 122 1.43 20.52 -8.27
CA ARG A 122 2.58 21.26 -8.82
C ARG A 122 3.53 21.73 -7.72
N PHE A 123 2.99 22.29 -6.64
CA PHE A 123 3.79 22.69 -5.49
C PHE A 123 4.55 21.49 -4.89
N CYS A 124 3.89 20.35 -4.72
CA CYS A 124 4.54 19.12 -4.26
C CYS A 124 5.64 18.67 -5.21
N SER A 125 5.43 18.75 -6.53
CA SER A 125 6.46 18.42 -7.53
C SER A 125 7.70 19.30 -7.40
N GLU A 126 7.51 20.63 -7.31
CA GLU A 126 8.59 21.61 -7.14
C GLU A 126 9.35 21.40 -5.82
N LEU A 127 8.63 21.19 -4.72
CA LEU A 127 9.21 20.89 -3.41
C LEU A 127 10.06 19.62 -3.46
N VAL A 128 9.53 18.54 -4.04
CA VAL A 128 10.24 17.27 -4.15
C VAL A 128 11.49 17.43 -5.00
N LYS A 129 11.41 18.08 -6.16
CA LYS A 129 12.59 18.35 -7.01
C LYS A 129 13.64 19.20 -6.31
N SER A 130 13.23 20.20 -5.54
CA SER A 130 14.15 21.05 -4.79
C SER A 130 14.88 20.28 -3.68
N ARG A 131 14.19 19.35 -3.01
CA ARG A 131 14.74 18.61 -1.87
C ARG A 131 15.44 17.30 -2.25
N PHE A 132 15.00 16.67 -3.34
CA PHE A 132 15.48 15.40 -3.85
C PHE A 132 15.69 15.50 -5.37
N PRO A 133 16.76 16.18 -5.81
CA PRO A 133 17.03 16.41 -7.24
C PRO A 133 17.15 15.13 -8.08
N GLU A 134 17.49 14.01 -7.43
CA GLU A 134 17.66 12.70 -8.06
C GLU A 134 16.33 12.02 -8.40
N VAL A 135 15.19 12.50 -7.88
CA VAL A 135 13.86 11.95 -8.19
C VAL A 135 13.59 12.16 -9.68
N LYS A 136 13.35 11.06 -10.39
CA LYS A 136 13.11 11.02 -11.84
C LYS A 136 11.63 10.98 -12.17
N VAL A 137 10.84 10.28 -11.37
CA VAL A 137 9.45 9.94 -11.72
C VAL A 137 8.53 10.12 -10.52
N THR A 138 7.28 10.47 -10.80
CA THR A 138 6.17 10.42 -9.85
C THR A 138 5.34 9.18 -10.15
N ARG A 139 4.98 8.44 -9.10
CA ARG A 139 4.16 7.24 -9.19
C ARG A 139 2.92 7.40 -8.31
N LEU A 140 1.79 6.86 -8.77
CA LEU A 140 0.57 6.73 -7.97
C LEU A 140 -0.26 5.53 -8.44
N THR A 141 -1.18 5.12 -7.58
CA THR A 141 -2.23 4.17 -7.90
C THR A 141 -3.56 4.89 -8.07
N ARG A 142 -4.37 4.40 -9.01
CA ARG A 142 -5.69 4.96 -9.34
C ARG A 142 -6.70 3.84 -9.51
N ASP A 143 -7.95 4.08 -9.15
CA ASP A 143 -9.08 3.18 -9.38
C ASP A 143 -10.17 3.79 -10.29
N ASP A 144 -9.94 5.00 -10.77
CA ASP A 144 -10.80 5.67 -11.72
C ASP A 144 -10.45 5.31 -13.17
N GLN A 145 -11.44 5.45 -14.06
CA GLN A 145 -11.26 5.17 -15.48
C GLN A 145 -10.31 6.20 -16.11
N LEU A 146 -9.13 5.75 -16.51
CA LEU A 146 -8.14 6.58 -17.19
C LEU A 146 -8.65 7.06 -18.56
N GLY A 147 -8.61 8.37 -18.79
CA GLY A 147 -9.02 8.99 -20.05
C GLY A 147 -7.85 9.32 -20.97
N PRO A 148 -8.11 9.80 -22.21
CA PRO A 148 -7.05 10.10 -23.19
C PRO A 148 -5.94 11.03 -22.69
N LYS A 149 -6.28 12.01 -21.84
CA LYS A 149 -5.31 12.93 -21.23
C LYS A 149 -4.41 12.24 -20.20
N ASP A 150 -4.94 11.24 -19.49
CA ASP A 150 -4.15 10.46 -18.54
C ASP A 150 -3.11 9.62 -19.27
N TYR A 151 -3.47 8.98 -20.40
CA TYR A 151 -2.52 8.23 -21.22
C TYR A 151 -1.45 9.10 -21.91
N GLN A 152 -1.71 10.39 -22.09
CA GLN A 152 -0.69 11.33 -22.57
C GLN A 152 0.30 11.72 -21.46
N LYS A 153 -0.16 11.72 -20.20
CA LYS A 153 0.63 12.14 -19.05
C LYS A 153 1.40 10.98 -18.41
N TYR A 154 0.77 9.82 -18.32
CA TYR A 154 1.22 8.70 -17.53
C TYR A 154 1.53 7.47 -18.40
N ARG A 155 2.61 6.78 -18.05
CA ARG A 155 2.83 5.38 -18.45
C ARG A 155 2.14 4.45 -17.45
N ILE A 156 1.50 3.40 -17.94
CA ILE A 156 0.96 2.34 -17.08
C ILE A 156 2.09 1.37 -16.77
N ILE A 157 2.25 1.03 -15.49
CA ILE A 157 3.21 0.04 -15.01
C ILE A 157 2.56 -1.33 -14.94
N THR A 158 1.39 -1.41 -14.31
CA THR A 158 0.59 -2.62 -14.23
C THR A 158 -0.83 -2.32 -13.78
N LYS A 159 -1.69 -3.34 -13.81
CA LYS A 159 -3.06 -3.34 -13.33
C LYS A 159 -3.33 -4.54 -12.43
N GLN A 160 -4.24 -4.37 -11.47
CA GLN A 160 -4.81 -5.44 -10.66
C GLN A 160 -6.34 -5.29 -10.64
N GLY A 161 -7.07 -6.41 -10.65
CA GLY A 161 -8.49 -6.40 -10.33
C GLY A 161 -8.69 -6.07 -8.85
N ILE A 162 -9.80 -5.43 -8.52
CA ILE A 162 -10.20 -5.11 -7.15
C ILE A 162 -11.47 -5.88 -6.83
N LEU A 163 -11.39 -6.78 -5.86
CA LEU A 163 -12.52 -7.50 -5.31
C LEU A 163 -12.80 -6.99 -3.88
N LEU A 164 -13.98 -6.42 -3.67
CA LEU A 164 -14.38 -5.88 -2.37
C LEU A 164 -15.56 -6.66 -1.81
N VAL A 165 -15.35 -7.34 -0.69
CA VAL A 165 -16.38 -8.13 -0.01
C VAL A 165 -16.61 -7.65 1.41
N ARG A 166 -17.81 -7.87 1.92
CA ARG A 166 -18.15 -7.60 3.32
C ARG A 166 -18.80 -8.81 3.99
N PHE A 167 -18.52 -8.98 5.27
CA PHE A 167 -19.06 -10.08 6.08
C PHE A 167 -18.98 -9.75 7.58
N ARG A 168 -19.67 -10.55 8.40
CA ARG A 168 -19.42 -10.57 9.85
C ARG A 168 -18.33 -11.60 10.16
N ALA A 169 -17.35 -11.22 10.98
CA ALA A 169 -16.21 -12.08 11.29
C ALA A 169 -16.66 -13.41 11.92
N GLU A 170 -17.70 -13.39 12.75
CA GLU A 170 -18.25 -14.57 13.42
C GLU A 170 -18.87 -15.58 12.44
N GLU A 171 -19.64 -15.09 11.47
CA GLU A 171 -20.28 -15.91 10.44
C GLU A 171 -19.24 -16.51 9.50
N LEU A 172 -18.25 -15.70 9.09
CA LEU A 172 -17.15 -16.19 8.25
C LEU A 172 -16.36 -17.28 8.98
N LYS A 173 -16.06 -17.12 10.28
CA LYS A 173 -15.33 -18.13 11.06
C LYS A 173 -16.06 -19.47 11.06
N GLN A 174 -17.37 -19.46 11.30
CA GLN A 174 -18.17 -20.67 11.22
C GLN A 174 -18.08 -21.29 9.82
N ARG A 175 -18.21 -20.47 8.78
CA ARG A 175 -18.13 -20.94 7.40
C ARG A 175 -16.78 -21.55 7.04
N LEU A 176 -15.68 -20.94 7.48
CA LEU A 176 -14.33 -21.47 7.28
C LEU A 176 -14.14 -22.82 7.98
N SER A 177 -14.70 -22.99 9.19
CA SER A 177 -14.70 -24.28 9.89
C SER A 177 -15.51 -25.35 9.15
N GLU A 178 -16.69 -25.02 8.61
CA GLU A 178 -17.49 -25.94 7.80
C GLU A 178 -16.78 -26.41 6.52
N LEU A 179 -15.92 -25.56 5.97
CA LEU A 179 -15.09 -25.86 4.79
C LEU A 179 -13.80 -26.61 5.15
N GLY A 180 -13.55 -26.93 6.42
CA GLY A 180 -12.33 -27.61 6.88
C GLY A 180 -11.06 -26.75 6.76
N VAL A 181 -11.20 -25.43 6.63
CA VAL A 181 -10.05 -24.52 6.47
C VAL A 181 -9.24 -24.49 7.78
N GLY A 182 -8.01 -24.97 7.72
CA GLY A 182 -7.06 -25.06 8.84
C GLY A 182 -7.26 -26.24 9.80
N GLU A 183 -8.12 -27.20 9.45
CA GLU A 183 -8.05 -28.53 10.07
C GLU A 183 -6.87 -29.29 9.45
N VAL A 184 -5.75 -29.34 10.17
CA VAL A 184 -4.66 -30.27 9.85
C VAL A 184 -5.16 -31.68 10.19
N HIS A 185 -5.92 -32.29 9.27
CA HIS A 185 -6.18 -33.71 9.37
C HIS A 185 -4.88 -34.46 9.09
N SER A 186 -4.18 -34.81 10.17
CA SER A 186 -3.14 -35.82 10.20
C SER A 186 -3.76 -37.21 9.98
N SER A 187 -4.33 -37.47 8.80
CA SER A 187 -4.66 -38.83 8.38
C SER A 187 -5.10 -38.86 6.93
N VAL A 188 -4.38 -39.69 6.16
CA VAL A 188 -4.63 -40.13 4.79
C VAL A 188 -4.04 -39.21 3.72
N ILE A 189 -2.92 -39.70 3.18
CA ILE A 189 -2.28 -39.25 1.94
C ILE A 189 -3.30 -39.44 0.82
N ASP A 190 -4.01 -38.37 0.46
CA ASP A 190 -4.61 -38.24 -0.86
C ASP A 190 -3.73 -37.29 -1.67
N SER A 191 -3.22 -37.76 -2.80
CA SER A 191 -2.14 -37.12 -3.58
C SER A 191 -2.59 -35.87 -4.36
N SER A 192 -3.64 -35.19 -3.88
CA SER A 192 -4.27 -34.04 -4.53
C SER A 192 -4.44 -32.82 -3.61
N GLN A 193 -3.99 -32.89 -2.34
CA GLN A 193 -3.90 -31.70 -1.49
C GLN A 193 -2.70 -30.85 -1.93
N GLU A 194 -2.98 -29.86 -2.77
CA GLU A 194 -2.11 -28.69 -2.94
C GLU A 194 -1.70 -28.15 -1.56
N ALA A 195 -0.40 -27.89 -1.37
CA ALA A 195 0.18 -27.58 -0.07
C ALA A 195 -0.32 -26.25 0.49
N ALA A 196 -0.57 -26.21 1.81
CA ALA A 196 -1.03 -25.00 2.49
C ALA A 196 -0.04 -23.83 2.34
N PRO A 197 -0.52 -22.57 2.30
CA PRO A 197 0.35 -21.40 2.18
C PRO A 197 1.42 -21.34 3.28
N LEU A 198 2.65 -21.04 2.86
CA LEU A 198 3.81 -20.91 3.72
C LEU A 198 3.99 -19.45 4.15
N ARG A 199 3.87 -19.20 5.46
CA ARG A 199 4.15 -17.88 6.04
C ARG A 199 5.64 -17.60 6.08
N LEU A 200 6.03 -16.39 5.72
CA LEU A 200 7.43 -15.99 5.66
C LEU A 200 7.85 -15.20 6.90
N ASP A 201 9.08 -15.45 7.34
CA ASP A 201 9.80 -14.59 8.27
C ASP A 201 10.66 -13.56 7.51
N ASP A 202 11.16 -12.54 8.21
CA ASP A 202 11.98 -11.47 7.61
C ASP A 202 13.18 -11.99 6.82
N THR A 203 13.83 -13.05 7.32
CA THR A 203 15.00 -13.66 6.67
C THR A 203 14.60 -14.28 5.33
N THR A 204 13.48 -15.00 5.31
CA THR A 204 12.96 -15.64 4.12
C THR A 204 12.43 -14.62 3.12
N ILE A 205 11.77 -13.56 3.58
CA ILE A 205 11.33 -12.44 2.74
C ILE A 205 12.55 -11.82 2.04
N GLN A 206 13.60 -11.44 2.78
CA GLN A 206 14.79 -10.83 2.18
C GLN A 206 15.47 -11.77 1.17
N ARG A 207 15.58 -13.07 1.50
CA ARG A 207 16.16 -14.04 0.58
C ARG A 207 15.33 -14.14 -0.71
N LEU A 208 14.02 -14.34 -0.59
CA LEU A 208 13.14 -14.64 -1.71
C LEU A 208 12.88 -13.43 -2.62
N TYR A 209 12.75 -12.24 -2.04
CA TYR A 209 12.38 -11.03 -2.78
C TYR A 209 13.57 -10.16 -3.22
N LEU A 210 14.75 -10.32 -2.62
CA LEU A 210 15.94 -9.51 -2.97
C LEU A 210 17.15 -10.31 -3.43
N SER A 211 17.29 -11.56 -3.00
CA SER A 211 18.51 -12.34 -3.23
C SER A 211 18.37 -13.35 -4.36
N THR A 212 17.16 -13.55 -4.87
CA THR A 212 16.85 -14.47 -5.97
C THR A 212 15.92 -13.78 -6.97
N ASP A 213 15.84 -14.34 -8.19
CA ASP A 213 14.92 -13.85 -9.22
C ASP A 213 13.55 -14.57 -9.19
N LEU A 214 13.28 -15.37 -8.16
CA LEU A 214 12.10 -16.25 -8.09
C LEU A 214 10.77 -15.47 -8.07
N MET A 215 10.77 -14.25 -7.54
CA MET A 215 9.56 -13.43 -7.45
C MET A 215 9.29 -12.59 -8.72
N HIS A 216 10.25 -12.46 -9.63
CA HIS A 216 10.07 -11.72 -10.88
C HIS A 216 8.89 -12.21 -11.74
N PRO A 217 8.68 -13.53 -11.96
CA PRO A 217 7.54 -14.02 -12.74
C PRO A 217 6.21 -13.95 -11.98
N VAL A 218 6.23 -13.91 -10.64
CA VAL A 218 5.02 -13.86 -9.80
C VAL A 218 4.49 -12.43 -9.69
N LEU A 219 5.40 -11.46 -9.56
CA LEU A 219 5.05 -10.06 -9.35
C LEU A 219 4.77 -9.33 -10.66
N PRO A 220 3.69 -8.55 -10.75
CA PRO A 220 3.38 -7.77 -11.94
C PRO A 220 4.46 -6.72 -12.18
N ASN A 221 5.14 -6.81 -13.32
CA ASN A 221 6.26 -5.94 -13.67
C ASN A 221 7.33 -5.85 -12.56
N ALA A 222 7.63 -6.97 -11.88
CA ALA A 222 8.57 -7.04 -10.76
C ALA A 222 8.33 -5.96 -9.68
N THR A 223 7.06 -5.63 -9.44
CA THR A 223 6.63 -4.58 -8.52
C THR A 223 5.77 -5.18 -7.42
N ILE A 224 6.12 -4.94 -6.16
CA ILE A 224 5.24 -5.23 -5.02
C ILE A 224 4.27 -4.07 -4.90
N ILE A 225 2.97 -4.36 -4.96
CA ILE A 225 1.94 -3.37 -4.69
C ILE A 225 1.30 -3.77 -3.38
N GLN A 226 1.50 -2.97 -2.34
CA GLN A 226 1.02 -3.29 -1.00
C GLN A 226 0.17 -2.14 -0.49
N ASP A 227 -1.12 -2.39 -0.22
CA ASP A 227 -2.07 -1.37 0.28
C ASP A 227 -1.99 -0.07 -0.54
N TRP A 228 -2.16 -0.19 -1.86
CA TRP A 228 -2.06 0.90 -2.84
C TRP A 228 -0.67 1.49 -3.06
N GLN A 229 0.38 0.95 -2.44
CA GLN A 229 1.73 1.50 -2.55
C GLN A 229 2.63 0.59 -3.41
N PRO A 230 3.06 1.04 -4.60
CA PRO A 230 3.90 0.28 -5.54
C PRO A 230 5.41 0.48 -5.30
N PHE A 231 6.13 -0.61 -5.05
CA PHE A 231 7.56 -0.66 -4.74
C PHE A 231 8.33 -1.57 -5.70
N LYS A 232 9.48 -1.09 -6.20
CA LYS A 232 10.46 -1.98 -6.86
C LYS A 232 11.09 -2.93 -5.86
N LEU A 233 11.58 -4.08 -6.33
CA LEU A 233 12.40 -5.02 -5.55
C LEU A 233 13.80 -4.44 -5.27
N LEU A 234 13.87 -3.55 -4.29
CA LEU A 234 15.11 -2.89 -3.84
C LEU A 234 15.22 -2.98 -2.33
N SER A 235 16.44 -3.11 -1.82
CA SER A 235 16.69 -3.18 -0.36
C SER A 235 16.15 -1.96 0.38
N SER A 236 16.21 -0.77 -0.23
CA SER A 236 15.64 0.47 0.32
C SER A 236 14.13 0.40 0.51
N ASN A 237 13.41 -0.22 -0.43
CA ASN A 237 11.97 -0.42 -0.32
C ASN A 237 11.61 -1.55 0.65
N MET A 238 12.40 -2.63 0.71
CA MET A 238 12.17 -3.69 1.70
C MET A 238 12.35 -3.19 3.12
N ALA A 239 13.28 -2.26 3.35
CA ALA A 239 13.40 -1.59 4.65
C ALA A 239 12.15 -0.77 5.03
N ILE A 240 11.35 -0.34 4.06
CA ILE A 240 10.05 0.32 4.31
C ILE A 240 8.99 -0.76 4.60
N LEU A 241 8.87 -1.77 3.75
CA LEU A 241 7.84 -2.81 3.89
C LEU A 241 8.00 -3.63 5.17
N LEU A 242 9.23 -4.00 5.56
CA LEU A 242 9.48 -4.78 6.78
C LEU A 242 9.22 -4.00 8.08
N LYS A 243 9.06 -2.67 8.01
CA LYS A 243 8.62 -1.86 9.17
C LYS A 243 7.10 -1.84 9.32
N LYS A 244 6.37 -2.24 8.30
CA LYS A 244 4.91 -2.32 8.34
C LYS A 244 4.50 -3.66 8.93
N ASP A 245 3.36 -3.66 9.59
CA ASP A 245 2.72 -4.88 10.05
C ASP A 245 2.01 -5.54 8.85
N ILE A 246 2.71 -6.45 8.17
CA ILE A 246 2.24 -7.19 7.00
C ILE A 246 2.50 -8.67 7.22
N ASP A 247 1.51 -9.51 6.94
CA ASP A 247 1.69 -10.96 6.88
C ASP A 247 1.98 -11.41 5.45
N TRP A 248 3.09 -12.13 5.27
CA TRP A 248 3.58 -12.56 3.96
C TRP A 248 3.40 -14.06 3.80
N MET A 249 2.87 -14.48 2.66
CA MET A 249 2.70 -15.90 2.32
C MET A 249 3.13 -16.20 0.89
N VAL A 250 3.59 -17.43 0.66
CA VAL A 250 3.87 -18.01 -0.67
C VAL A 250 3.37 -19.46 -0.72
N ASP A 251 3.12 -19.99 -1.91
CA ASP A 251 2.76 -21.39 -2.10
C ASP A 251 3.97 -22.32 -1.93
N ASP A 252 5.13 -21.93 -2.46
CA ASP A 252 6.36 -22.73 -2.42
C ASP A 252 7.61 -21.84 -2.26
N LEU A 253 8.62 -22.32 -1.52
CA LEU A 253 9.85 -21.56 -1.25
C LEU A 253 10.92 -21.68 -2.35
N ALA A 254 10.88 -22.76 -3.13
CA ALA A 254 11.85 -23.06 -4.16
C ALA A 254 11.39 -22.56 -5.54
N ASN A 255 10.09 -22.65 -5.82
CA ASN A 255 9.47 -22.23 -7.07
C ASN A 255 8.07 -21.64 -6.82
N PRO A 256 7.98 -20.41 -6.25
CA PRO A 256 6.71 -19.78 -5.97
C PRO A 256 5.94 -19.49 -7.27
N CYS A 257 4.66 -19.85 -7.30
CA CYS A 257 3.72 -19.47 -8.34
C CYS A 257 2.74 -18.39 -7.87
N VAL A 258 2.49 -18.31 -6.55
CA VAL A 258 1.58 -17.35 -5.93
C VAL A 258 2.19 -16.81 -4.65
N ALA A 259 2.11 -15.50 -4.48
CA ALA A 259 2.47 -14.82 -3.24
C ALA A 259 1.34 -13.89 -2.81
N SER A 260 1.27 -13.62 -1.50
CA SER A 260 0.29 -12.69 -0.99
C SER A 260 0.78 -11.92 0.23
N LEU A 261 0.32 -10.68 0.34
CA LEU A 261 0.65 -9.75 1.41
C LEU A 261 -0.66 -9.27 2.03
N CYS A 262 -0.79 -9.39 3.35
CA CYS A 262 -2.00 -9.02 4.05
C CYS A 262 -1.70 -8.00 5.13
N THR A 263 -2.45 -6.90 5.13
CA THR A 263 -2.44 -5.94 6.24
C THR A 263 -3.11 -6.54 7.47
N PHE A 264 -2.73 -6.10 8.67
CA PHE A 264 -3.51 -6.43 9.86
C PHE A 264 -4.82 -5.60 9.88
N PRO A 265 -5.94 -6.18 10.32
CA PRO A 265 -7.22 -5.49 10.34
C PRO A 265 -7.17 -4.18 11.14
N PHE A 266 -7.69 -3.10 10.58
CA PHE A 266 -7.74 -1.80 11.25
C PHE A 266 -9.15 -1.23 11.28
N ARG A 267 -9.43 -0.32 12.23
CA ARG A 267 -10.74 0.32 12.38
C ARG A 267 -10.97 1.34 11.28
N VAL A 268 -12.22 1.43 10.80
CA VAL A 268 -12.66 2.45 9.83
C VAL A 268 -13.85 3.27 10.36
N PRO A 269 -13.98 4.55 9.96
CA PRO A 269 -15.00 5.46 10.50
C PRO A 269 -16.47 5.13 10.20
N VAL A 270 -16.77 4.12 9.39
CA VAL A 270 -18.15 3.76 9.03
C VAL A 270 -18.98 3.25 10.22
N GLY A 271 -18.33 2.74 11.27
CA GLY A 271 -18.97 2.35 12.52
C GLY A 271 -17.99 1.76 13.55
N ASP A 272 -18.39 1.75 14.81
CA ASP A 272 -17.52 1.36 15.95
C ASP A 272 -17.06 -0.10 15.91
N ASP A 273 -17.81 -0.98 15.23
CA ASP A 273 -17.53 -2.41 15.10
C ASP A 273 -17.04 -2.82 13.70
N TRP A 274 -16.60 -1.86 12.89
CA TRP A 274 -16.09 -2.10 11.54
C TRP A 274 -14.57 -2.18 11.47
N PHE A 275 -14.09 -3.14 10.67
CA PHE A 275 -12.69 -3.34 10.34
C PHE A 275 -12.49 -3.32 8.83
N TYR A 276 -11.29 -2.94 8.41
CA TYR A 276 -10.83 -3.03 7.04
C TYR A 276 -9.62 -3.94 6.97
N LEU A 277 -9.60 -4.80 5.96
CA LEU A 277 -8.56 -5.78 5.70
C LEU A 277 -8.17 -5.68 4.22
N ASN A 278 -6.89 -5.47 3.94
CA ASN A 278 -6.37 -5.50 2.58
C ASN A 278 -5.48 -6.72 2.34
N ILE A 279 -5.69 -7.40 1.21
CA ILE A 279 -4.92 -8.56 0.75
C ILE A 279 -4.45 -8.32 -0.68
N ASP A 280 -3.15 -8.17 -0.87
CA ASP A 280 -2.52 -8.03 -2.19
C ASP A 280 -2.06 -9.41 -2.68
N MET A 281 -2.70 -9.94 -3.72
CA MET A 281 -2.41 -11.24 -4.33
C MET A 281 -1.58 -11.08 -5.61
N PHE A 282 -0.59 -11.95 -5.75
CA PHE A 282 0.30 -12.03 -6.90
C PHE A 282 0.35 -13.47 -7.42
N GLY A 283 0.33 -13.63 -8.74
CA GLY A 283 0.25 -14.93 -9.40
C GLY A 283 -1.10 -15.14 -10.10
N LYS A 284 -1.18 -16.24 -10.85
CA LYS A 284 -2.29 -16.50 -11.80
C LYS A 284 -2.99 -17.83 -11.59
N GLU A 285 -2.44 -18.68 -10.71
CA GLU A 285 -3.00 -20.00 -10.43
C GLU A 285 -4.17 -19.88 -9.45
N GLU A 286 -5.39 -20.04 -9.97
CA GLU A 286 -6.65 -19.81 -9.23
C GLU A 286 -6.74 -20.59 -7.92
N SER A 287 -6.37 -21.88 -7.93
CA SER A 287 -6.46 -22.74 -6.76
C SER A 287 -5.53 -22.25 -5.64
N LEU A 288 -4.29 -21.92 -5.99
CA LEU A 288 -3.30 -21.36 -5.05
C LEU A 288 -3.71 -19.98 -4.54
N VAL A 289 -4.27 -19.11 -5.37
CA VAL A 289 -4.82 -17.80 -4.94
C VAL A 289 -5.96 -17.99 -3.93
N ARG A 290 -6.86 -18.96 -4.14
CA ARG A 290 -7.90 -19.29 -3.17
C ARG A 290 -7.32 -19.75 -1.84
N GLN A 291 -6.31 -20.60 -1.85
CA GLN A 291 -5.68 -21.08 -0.62
C GLN A 291 -5.03 -19.94 0.17
N GLN A 292 -4.31 -19.05 -0.51
CA GLN A 292 -3.72 -17.86 0.08
C GLN A 292 -4.79 -16.97 0.72
N PHE A 293 -5.92 -16.77 0.02
CA PHE A 293 -7.03 -15.97 0.53
C PHE A 293 -7.63 -16.57 1.80
N LEU A 294 -7.91 -17.88 1.77
CA LEU A 294 -8.45 -18.60 2.91
C LEU A 294 -7.50 -18.57 4.12
N GLY A 295 -6.20 -18.72 3.89
CA GLY A 295 -5.18 -18.64 4.94
C GLY A 295 -5.18 -17.27 5.63
N HIS A 296 -5.25 -16.19 4.86
CA HIS A 296 -5.34 -14.83 5.42
C HIS A 296 -6.66 -14.59 6.15
N LEU A 297 -7.79 -14.96 5.56
CA LEU A 297 -9.10 -14.81 6.21
C LEU A 297 -9.14 -15.55 7.54
N GLN A 298 -8.71 -16.81 7.57
CA GLN A 298 -8.69 -17.61 8.80
C GLN A 298 -7.87 -16.92 9.89
N LYS A 299 -6.65 -16.51 9.56
CA LYS A 299 -5.73 -15.91 10.53
C LYS A 299 -6.23 -14.57 11.03
N HIS A 300 -6.50 -13.65 10.11
CA HIS A 300 -6.73 -12.23 10.42
C HIS A 300 -8.15 -11.94 10.91
N THR A 301 -9.09 -12.88 10.73
CA THR A 301 -10.46 -12.72 11.27
C THR A 301 -10.74 -13.57 12.51
N SER A 302 -9.84 -14.50 12.88
CA SER A 302 -10.01 -15.44 14.00
C SER A 302 -10.45 -14.79 15.32
N THR A 303 -9.83 -13.67 15.68
CA THR A 303 -10.08 -12.94 16.94
C THR A 303 -11.05 -11.78 16.79
N LEU A 304 -11.43 -11.42 15.56
CA LEU A 304 -12.32 -10.29 15.30
C LEU A 304 -13.78 -10.61 15.69
N LYS A 305 -14.49 -9.54 16.06
CA LYS A 305 -15.93 -9.51 16.30
C LYS A 305 -16.51 -8.26 15.67
N GLY A 306 -17.53 -8.40 14.83
CA GLY A 306 -18.12 -7.29 14.08
C GLY A 306 -17.95 -7.42 12.56
N HIS A 307 -18.09 -6.30 11.87
CA HIS A 307 -18.12 -6.24 10.41
C HIS A 307 -16.73 -6.04 9.83
N VAL A 308 -16.43 -6.75 8.74
CA VAL A 308 -15.16 -6.64 8.02
C VAL A 308 -15.44 -6.25 6.59
N MET A 309 -14.74 -5.22 6.13
CA MET A 309 -14.57 -4.88 4.73
C MET A 309 -13.23 -5.47 4.27
N CYS A 310 -13.27 -6.47 3.39
CA CYS A 310 -12.07 -7.11 2.87
C CYS A 310 -11.86 -6.73 1.41
N GLN A 311 -10.77 -6.03 1.13
CA GLN A 311 -10.32 -5.70 -0.21
C GLN A 311 -9.22 -6.67 -0.64
N MET A 312 -9.40 -7.29 -1.80
CA MET A 312 -8.40 -8.11 -2.45
C MET A 312 -7.98 -7.46 -3.76
N PHE A 313 -6.67 -7.36 -3.97
CA PHE A 313 -6.08 -7.06 -5.27
C PHE A 313 -5.56 -8.36 -5.89
N LEU A 314 -5.87 -8.61 -7.17
CA LEU A 314 -5.50 -9.86 -7.83
C LEU A 314 -5.30 -9.68 -9.34
N GLU A 315 -4.83 -10.72 -10.02
CA GLU A 315 -4.80 -10.74 -11.49
C GLU A 315 -6.22 -10.52 -12.04
N PRO A 316 -6.45 -9.51 -12.91
CA PRO A 316 -7.76 -9.19 -13.49
C PRO A 316 -8.59 -10.39 -13.95
N GLN A 317 -7.95 -11.37 -14.59
CA GLN A 317 -8.61 -12.55 -15.16
C GLN A 317 -9.20 -13.49 -14.09
N LEU A 318 -8.71 -13.42 -12.85
CA LEU A 318 -9.20 -14.23 -11.74
C LEU A 318 -10.38 -13.59 -11.00
N TRP A 319 -10.77 -12.36 -11.34
CA TRP A 319 -11.79 -11.63 -10.57
C TRP A 319 -13.14 -12.35 -10.55
N GLU A 320 -13.62 -12.81 -11.70
CA GLU A 320 -14.94 -13.45 -11.83
C GLU A 320 -14.99 -14.75 -11.01
N THR A 321 -13.97 -15.60 -11.15
CA THR A 321 -13.92 -16.89 -10.44
C THR A 321 -13.68 -16.73 -8.94
N MET A 322 -13.05 -15.64 -8.50
CA MET A 322 -12.90 -15.29 -7.09
C MET A 322 -14.15 -14.62 -6.50
N ALA A 323 -14.86 -13.79 -7.27
CA ALA A 323 -16.14 -13.20 -6.87
C ALA A 323 -17.19 -14.30 -6.67
N ASP A 324 -17.29 -15.24 -7.62
CA ASP A 324 -18.17 -16.41 -7.53
C ASP A 324 -17.85 -17.26 -6.30
N PHE A 325 -16.57 -17.52 -6.05
CA PHE A 325 -16.13 -18.24 -4.86
C PHE A 325 -16.54 -17.52 -3.57
N CYS A 326 -16.36 -16.19 -3.50
CA CYS A 326 -16.76 -15.41 -2.33
C CYS A 326 -18.27 -15.48 -2.08
N GLN A 327 -19.09 -15.29 -3.10
CA GLN A 327 -20.55 -15.26 -2.95
C GLN A 327 -21.13 -16.64 -2.69
N HIS A 328 -20.73 -17.64 -3.46
CA HIS A 328 -21.39 -18.95 -3.46
C HIS A 328 -20.73 -19.96 -2.51
N THR A 329 -19.41 -19.88 -2.32
CA THR A 329 -18.70 -20.79 -1.42
C THR A 329 -18.55 -20.19 -0.02
N LEU A 330 -18.09 -18.95 0.10
CA LEU A 330 -17.93 -18.30 1.40
C LEU A 330 -19.22 -17.65 1.92
N GLY A 331 -20.23 -17.44 1.07
CA GLY A 331 -21.48 -16.78 1.48
C GLY A 331 -21.28 -15.33 1.90
N VAL A 332 -20.22 -14.66 1.44
CA VAL A 332 -19.92 -13.26 1.77
C VAL A 332 -20.48 -12.33 0.69
N GLU A 333 -20.79 -11.10 1.08
CA GLU A 333 -21.43 -10.16 0.18
C GLU A 333 -20.42 -9.40 -0.66
N LEU A 334 -20.63 -9.37 -1.98
CA LEU A 334 -19.90 -8.50 -2.89
C LEU A 334 -20.39 -7.05 -2.75
N VAL A 335 -19.47 -6.12 -2.53
CA VAL A 335 -19.81 -4.70 -2.28
C VAL A 335 -19.87 -3.88 -3.56
N LYS A 336 -19.09 -4.27 -4.58
CA LYS A 336 -18.99 -3.57 -5.86
C LYS A 336 -18.74 -4.58 -6.98
N GLU A 337 -19.20 -4.22 -8.18
CA GLU A 337 -18.82 -4.87 -9.42
C GLU A 337 -17.32 -4.69 -9.72
N TYR A 338 -16.85 -5.34 -10.78
CA TYR A 338 -15.46 -5.30 -11.23
C TYR A 338 -14.92 -3.87 -11.32
N THR A 339 -13.79 -3.64 -10.66
CA THR A 339 -12.99 -2.42 -10.76
C THR A 339 -11.51 -2.79 -10.83
N GLU A 340 -10.67 -1.86 -11.30
CA GLU A 340 -9.23 -2.09 -11.47
C GLU A 340 -8.44 -1.05 -10.69
N GLN A 341 -7.33 -1.48 -10.10
CA GLN A 341 -6.25 -0.60 -9.68
C GLN A 341 -5.24 -0.49 -10.83
N CYS A 342 -4.92 0.74 -11.23
CA CYS A 342 -3.87 1.04 -12.19
C CYS A 342 -2.68 1.69 -11.48
N VAL A 343 -1.50 1.08 -11.59
CA VAL A 343 -0.24 1.72 -11.21
C VAL A 343 0.25 2.55 -12.38
N VAL A 344 0.42 3.84 -12.17
CA VAL A 344 0.84 4.78 -13.19
C VAL A 344 2.04 5.60 -12.75
N GLU A 345 2.89 5.98 -13.69
CA GLU A 345 4.00 6.90 -13.42
C GLU A 345 4.19 7.93 -14.54
N ALA A 346 4.75 9.08 -14.17
CA ALA A 346 5.08 10.17 -15.09
C ALA A 346 6.47 10.71 -14.75
N ASP A 347 7.15 11.27 -15.74
CA ASP A 347 8.43 11.94 -15.49
C ASP A 347 8.21 13.20 -14.65
N MET A 348 9.10 13.39 -13.68
CA MET A 348 9.13 14.59 -12.85
C MET A 348 9.89 15.67 -13.61
N VAL A 349 9.17 16.73 -13.95
CA VAL A 349 9.70 17.93 -14.63
C VAL A 349 10.43 18.81 -13.63
#